data_AF-A0A1I1Q411-F1
#
_entry.id   AF-A0A1I1Q411-F1
#
_cell.length_a   1.000
_cell.length_b   1.000
_cell.length_c   1.000
_cell.angle_alpha   90.00
_cell.angle_beta   90.00
_cell.angle_gamma   90.00
#
_symmetry.space_group_name_H-M   'P 1'
#
loop_
_entity.id
_entity.type
_entity.pdbx_description
1 polymer ?
#
loop_
_entity_poly.entity_id
_entity_poly.type
_entity_poly.pdbx_seq_one_letter_code
_entity_poly.pdbx_strand_id
1 'polypeptide(L)'
;MSTISNLTQLMVDKMTLEMQGQTPLSPEEQLLVAKALEAMKSNVNFETALVAVVEEHINESTEALLNAETAIITAKNTIEQASNESNITLLKQHYELLNGDMATVQFLLSDLTVEEFNTWLTTHGAEFNTSINAVFVAYKIFENASAVNAIVASADAMSKIASSSSAMSALVASSIAMSAASASSIAMSALVESSKAMPILAASLDAMTIVIASPIAMPIIVSSPTAMPIVAASTSAMSVIASSLVAMSMIVASPIVMSMIAASTVAISEINNSQLAKDKLYQIATKWTKSGSAWQTNTVFSADDFMLVRIIQKDNPAGWGVRAASGQTIKAEGETWTTTNAGSTNNILNENSSFPFIADDAVRVFKNKSLKTYLYNTYEIAYIKL
;
A
#
# COMPACT_ATOMS: atom_id res chain seq x y z
N MET A 1 -74.48 65.35 37.60
CA MET A 1 -73.17 64.70 37.80
C MET A 1 -72.05 65.30 36.92
N SER A 2 -72.31 65.73 35.67
CA SER A 2 -71.26 66.29 34.79
C SER A 2 -70.68 67.64 35.24
N THR A 3 -71.48 68.53 35.85
CA THR A 3 -71.00 69.87 36.27
C THR A 3 -70.05 69.84 37.47
N ILE A 4 -70.30 68.93 38.43
CA ILE A 4 -69.42 68.73 39.59
C ILE A 4 -68.12 68.06 39.14
N SER A 5 -68.20 67.00 38.32
CA SER A 5 -67.00 66.33 37.79
C SER A 5 -66.09 67.28 37.01
N ASN A 6 -66.65 68.19 36.21
CA ASN A 6 -65.88 69.19 35.47
C ASN A 6 -65.24 70.24 36.38
N LEU A 7 -65.92 70.66 37.46
CA LEU A 7 -65.36 71.58 38.46
C LEU A 7 -64.23 70.95 39.25
N THR A 8 -64.37 69.68 39.64
CA THR A 8 -63.30 68.94 40.31
C THR A 8 -62.08 68.77 39.41
N GLN A 9 -62.30 68.47 38.12
CA GLN A 9 -61.22 68.39 37.13
C GLN A 9 -60.49 69.74 36.98
N LEU A 10 -61.23 70.85 36.91
CA LEU A 10 -60.66 72.20 36.83
C LEU A 10 -59.85 72.58 38.08
N MET A 11 -60.29 72.17 39.27
CA MET A 11 -59.51 72.34 40.52
C MET A 11 -58.23 71.50 40.50
N VAL A 12 -58.30 70.24 40.08
CA VAL A 12 -57.14 69.35 39.99
C VAL A 12 -56.13 69.87 38.97
N ASP A 13 -56.57 70.32 37.80
CA ASP A 13 -55.71 70.86 36.74
C ASP A 13 -55.04 72.16 37.20
N LYS A 14 -55.77 73.06 37.87
CA LYS A 14 -55.23 74.30 38.46
C LYS A 14 -54.17 73.99 39.53
N MET A 15 -54.48 73.09 40.46
CA MET A 15 -53.54 72.67 41.49
C MET A 15 -52.31 71.99 40.90
N THR A 16 -52.45 71.18 39.85
CA THR A 16 -51.33 70.52 39.17
C THR A 16 -50.40 71.54 38.50
N LEU A 17 -50.97 72.56 37.85
CA LEU A 17 -50.22 73.69 37.28
C LEU A 17 -49.48 74.50 38.36
N GLU A 18 -50.13 74.76 39.51
CA GLU A 18 -49.53 75.49 40.64
C GLU A 18 -48.45 74.66 41.35
N MET A 19 -48.61 73.34 41.46
CA MET A 19 -47.60 72.41 41.98
C MET A 19 -46.36 72.28 41.09
N GLN A 20 -46.51 72.45 39.77
CA GLN A 20 -45.40 72.45 38.80
C GLN A 20 -44.70 73.83 38.69
N GLY A 21 -45.33 74.89 39.19
CA GLY A 21 -44.78 76.24 39.25
C GLY A 21 -43.82 76.46 40.43
N GLN A 22 -43.04 77.55 40.39
CA GLN A 22 -42.11 77.91 41.48
C GLN A 22 -42.77 78.72 42.62
N THR A 23 -44.07 78.99 42.53
CA THR A 23 -44.85 79.67 43.57
C THR A 23 -45.38 78.66 44.60
N PRO A 24 -45.09 78.82 45.90
CA PRO A 24 -45.58 77.91 46.93
C PRO A 24 -47.11 77.88 46.97
N LEU A 25 -47.71 76.68 47.06
CA LEU A 25 -49.15 76.53 47.25
C LEU A 25 -49.62 77.28 48.49
N SER A 26 -50.82 77.86 48.43
CA SER A 26 -51.44 78.48 49.61
C SER A 26 -51.69 77.45 50.72
N PRO A 27 -51.81 77.87 51.99
CA PRO A 27 -52.08 76.94 53.10
C PRO A 27 -53.36 76.10 52.90
N GLU A 28 -54.36 76.65 52.22
CA GLU A 28 -55.63 75.98 51.92
C GLU A 28 -55.48 74.92 50.83
N GLU A 29 -54.70 75.22 49.78
CA GLU A 29 -54.36 74.25 48.73
C GLU A 29 -53.45 73.13 49.27
N GLN A 30 -52.48 73.46 50.13
CA GLN A 30 -51.65 72.46 50.81
C GLN A 30 -52.49 71.53 51.70
N LEU A 31 -53.47 72.07 52.44
CA LEU A 31 -54.37 71.27 53.27
C LEU A 31 -55.29 70.40 52.42
N LEU A 32 -55.78 70.91 51.29
CA LEU A 32 -56.61 70.16 50.36
C LEU A 32 -55.82 69.01 49.71
N VAL A 33 -54.58 69.27 49.30
CA VAL A 33 -53.63 68.26 48.80
C VAL A 33 -53.32 67.22 49.89
N ALA A 34 -53.07 67.64 51.12
CA ALA A 34 -52.80 66.73 52.24
C ALA A 34 -53.99 65.82 52.54
N LYS A 35 -55.22 66.38 52.59
CA LYS A 35 -56.45 65.59 52.77
C LYS A 35 -56.73 64.66 51.60
N ALA A 36 -56.45 65.09 50.37
CA ALA A 36 -56.56 64.24 49.18
C ALA A 36 -55.56 63.09 49.21
N LEU A 37 -54.31 63.35 49.60
CA LEU A 37 -53.26 62.34 49.80
C LEU A 37 -53.64 61.35 50.91
N GLU A 38 -54.15 61.84 52.04
CA GLU A 38 -54.59 61.00 53.15
C GLU A 38 -55.82 60.15 52.79
N ALA A 39 -56.76 60.73 52.04
CA ALA A 39 -57.89 60.00 51.46
C ALA A 39 -57.44 58.94 50.45
N MET A 40 -56.48 59.23 49.56
CA MET A 40 -55.92 58.24 48.63
C MET A 40 -55.17 57.13 49.37
N LYS A 41 -54.40 57.47 50.41
CA LYS A 41 -53.63 56.53 51.23
C LYS A 41 -54.51 55.61 52.06
N SER A 42 -55.71 56.03 52.45
CA SER A 42 -56.68 55.21 53.18
C SER A 42 -57.76 54.59 52.29
N ASN A 43 -57.65 54.76 50.96
CA ASN A 43 -58.63 54.25 50.02
C ASN A 43 -58.33 52.80 49.66
N VAL A 44 -59.08 51.89 50.28
CA VAL A 44 -59.03 50.44 50.04
C VAL A 44 -59.18 50.09 48.55
N ASN A 45 -59.95 50.86 47.77
CA ASN A 45 -60.10 50.62 46.33
C ASN A 45 -58.81 50.94 45.55
N PHE A 46 -58.05 51.95 45.97
CA PHE A 46 -56.77 52.29 45.34
C PHE A 46 -55.70 51.25 45.67
N GLU A 47 -55.60 50.81 46.93
CA GLU A 47 -54.70 49.71 47.33
C GLU A 47 -55.05 48.41 46.58
N THR A 48 -56.33 48.07 46.49
CA THR A 48 -56.81 46.89 45.74
C THR A 48 -56.44 46.98 44.25
N ALA A 49 -56.62 48.16 43.63
CA ALA A 49 -56.23 48.37 42.24
C ALA A 49 -54.71 48.26 42.03
N LEU A 50 -53.90 48.81 42.94
CA LEU A 50 -52.45 48.71 42.87
C LEU A 50 -51.97 47.26 43.02
N VAL A 51 -52.53 46.50 43.96
CA VAL A 51 -52.22 45.07 44.14
C VAL A 51 -52.59 44.28 42.89
N ALA A 52 -53.76 44.52 42.30
CA ALA A 52 -54.19 43.84 41.08
C ALA A 52 -53.22 44.07 39.91
N VAL A 53 -52.75 45.31 39.71
CA VAL A 53 -51.76 45.64 38.67
C VAL A 53 -50.42 44.95 38.95
N VAL A 54 -49.97 44.91 40.20
CA VAL A 54 -48.72 44.22 40.58
C VAL A 54 -48.83 42.72 40.36
N GLU A 55 -49.96 42.11 40.73
CA GLU A 55 -50.22 40.69 40.50
C GLU A 55 -50.26 40.37 39.00
N GLU A 56 -50.90 41.19 38.17
CA GLU A 56 -50.91 41.06 36.72
C GLU A 56 -49.49 41.10 36.15
N HIS A 57 -48.69 42.10 36.50
CA HIS A 57 -47.29 42.21 36.05
C HIS A 57 -46.42 41.03 36.51
N ILE A 58 -46.61 40.53 37.73
CA ILE A 58 -45.90 39.35 38.25
C ILE A 58 -46.32 38.10 37.47
N ASN A 59 -47.61 37.94 37.18
CA ASN A 59 -48.12 36.82 36.40
C ASN A 59 -47.57 36.83 34.98
N GLU A 60 -47.61 37.98 34.29
CA GLU A 60 -47.02 38.15 32.96
C GLU A 60 -45.51 37.87 32.96
N SER A 61 -44.78 38.37 33.95
CA SER A 61 -43.33 38.11 34.09
C SER A 61 -43.03 36.64 34.34
N THR A 62 -43.86 35.97 35.15
CA THR A 62 -43.74 34.53 35.44
C THR A 62 -44.00 33.70 34.19
N GLU A 63 -45.03 34.05 33.41
CA GLU A 63 -45.34 33.38 32.14
C GLU A 63 -44.22 33.58 31.12
N ALA A 64 -43.67 34.80 31.01
CA ALA A 64 -42.53 35.06 30.13
C ALA A 64 -41.28 34.25 30.50
N LEU A 65 -40.99 34.09 31.80
CA LEU A 65 -39.88 33.27 32.30
C LEU A 65 -40.10 31.78 32.03
N LEU A 66 -41.31 31.25 32.25
CA LEU A 66 -41.65 29.86 31.93
C LEU A 66 -41.53 29.56 30.43
N ASN A 67 -41.96 30.51 29.59
CA ASN A 67 -41.80 30.41 28.14
C ASN A 67 -40.32 30.43 27.73
N ALA A 68 -39.51 31.28 28.35
CA ALA A 68 -38.07 31.32 28.12
C ALA A 68 -37.37 30.03 28.57
N GLU A 69 -37.72 29.49 29.73
CA GLU A 69 -37.21 28.21 30.22
C GLU A 69 -37.53 27.07 29.24
N THR A 70 -38.78 27.00 28.79
CA THR A 70 -39.23 26.01 27.80
C THR A 70 -38.45 26.13 26.48
N ALA A 71 -38.23 27.35 26.01
CA ALA A 71 -37.44 27.61 24.81
C ALA A 71 -35.97 27.20 24.97
N ILE A 72 -35.35 27.46 26.14
CA ILE A 72 -33.98 27.06 26.45
C ILE A 72 -33.86 25.53 26.51
N ILE A 73 -34.80 24.85 27.16
CA ILE A 73 -34.82 23.37 27.21
C ILE A 73 -34.92 22.80 25.79
N THR A 74 -35.80 23.37 24.96
CA THR A 74 -35.96 22.95 23.57
C THR A 74 -34.67 23.15 22.78
N ALA A 75 -34.06 24.34 22.85
CA ALA A 75 -32.81 24.65 22.17
C ALA A 75 -31.67 23.74 22.61
N LYS A 76 -31.55 23.46 23.91
CA LYS A 76 -30.58 22.52 24.47
C LYS A 76 -30.73 21.13 23.84
N ASN A 77 -31.95 20.59 23.82
CA ASN A 77 -32.21 19.26 23.26
C ASN A 77 -31.89 19.22 21.76
N THR A 78 -32.23 20.25 21.00
CA THR A 78 -31.90 20.35 19.57
C THR A 78 -30.39 20.38 19.32
N ILE A 79 -29.63 21.14 20.12
CA ILE A 79 -28.17 21.21 20.01
C ILE A 79 -27.53 19.86 20.34
N GLU A 80 -27.98 19.19 21.41
CA GLU A 80 -27.47 17.86 21.80
C GLU A 80 -27.74 16.82 20.70
N GLN A 81 -28.95 16.80 20.13
CA GLN A 81 -29.29 15.90 19.03
C GLN A 81 -28.44 16.15 17.79
N ALA A 82 -28.32 17.42 17.35
CA ALA A 82 -27.53 17.76 16.17
C ALA A 82 -26.04 17.40 16.33
N SER A 83 -25.49 17.62 17.54
CA SER A 83 -24.11 17.22 17.86
C SER A 83 -23.92 15.70 17.78
N ASN A 84 -24.86 14.93 18.35
CA ASN A 84 -24.81 13.47 18.30
C ASN A 84 -24.90 12.92 16.87
N GLU A 85 -25.80 13.45 16.03
CA GLU A 85 -25.94 13.05 14.63
C GLU A 85 -24.66 13.32 13.82
N SER A 86 -24.00 14.47 14.05
CA SER A 86 -22.71 14.79 13.44
C SER A 86 -21.61 13.83 13.87
N ASN A 87 -21.49 13.54 15.17
CA ASN A 87 -20.50 12.61 15.72
C ASN A 87 -20.69 11.18 15.18
N ILE A 88 -21.94 10.71 15.08
CA ILE A 88 -22.26 9.39 14.49
C ILE A 88 -21.86 9.35 13.01
N THR A 89 -22.06 10.43 12.27
CA THR A 89 -21.68 10.51 10.85
C THR A 89 -20.15 10.41 10.67
N LEU A 90 -19.39 11.15 11.49
CA LEU A 90 -17.93 11.08 11.52
C LEU A 90 -17.41 9.69 11.90
N LEU A 91 -18.06 9.02 12.86
CA LEU A 91 -17.70 7.65 13.26
C LEU A 91 -17.94 6.64 12.13
N LYS A 92 -19.05 6.78 11.38
CA LYS A 92 -19.32 5.94 10.20
C LYS A 92 -18.25 6.12 9.13
N GLN A 93 -17.89 7.35 8.80
CA GLN A 93 -16.83 7.63 7.83
C GLN A 93 -15.48 7.04 8.27
N HIS A 94 -15.11 7.18 9.54
CA HIS A 94 -13.87 6.56 10.05
C HIS A 94 -13.93 5.03 10.00
N TYR A 95 -15.08 4.43 10.32
CA TYR A 95 -15.26 3.00 10.22
C TYR A 95 -15.12 2.52 8.78
N GLU A 96 -15.76 3.19 7.82
CA GLU A 96 -15.67 2.86 6.38
C GLU A 96 -14.24 3.01 5.84
N LEU A 97 -13.50 4.03 6.29
CA LEU A 97 -12.09 4.19 5.92
C LEU A 97 -11.19 3.05 6.43
N LEU A 98 -11.48 2.53 7.62
CA LEU A 98 -10.67 1.48 8.25
C LEU A 98 -11.09 0.07 7.83
N ASN A 99 -12.39 -0.14 7.69
CA ASN A 99 -13.02 -1.46 7.58
C ASN A 99 -13.83 -1.64 6.30
N GLY A 100 -13.83 -0.68 5.37
CA GLY A 100 -14.64 -0.72 4.16
C GLY A 100 -16.12 -0.49 4.44
N ASP A 101 -16.90 -0.33 3.37
CA ASP A 101 -18.35 -0.31 3.44
C ASP A 101 -18.87 -1.68 3.94
N MET A 102 -19.70 -1.68 4.98
CA MET A 102 -20.15 -2.90 5.65
C MET A 102 -20.90 -3.84 4.69
N ALA A 103 -21.76 -3.30 3.83
CA ALA A 103 -22.52 -4.10 2.88
C ALA A 103 -21.59 -4.76 1.85
N THR A 104 -20.62 -4.00 1.34
CA THR A 104 -19.57 -4.49 0.46
C THR A 104 -18.74 -5.59 1.11
N VAL A 105 -18.29 -5.40 2.35
CA VAL A 105 -17.48 -6.39 3.07
C VAL A 105 -18.27 -7.66 3.33
N GLN A 106 -19.54 -7.54 3.74
CA GLN A 106 -20.41 -8.70 3.93
C GLN A 106 -20.64 -9.46 2.62
N PHE A 107 -20.85 -8.75 1.52
CA PHE A 107 -20.94 -9.37 0.19
C PHE A 107 -19.65 -10.10 -0.16
N LEU A 108 -18.50 -9.44 -0.07
CA LEU A 108 -17.19 -10.01 -0.43
C LEU A 108 -16.78 -11.20 0.44
N LEU A 109 -17.27 -11.29 1.68
CA LEU A 109 -17.00 -12.40 2.59
C LEU A 109 -18.09 -13.50 2.58
N SER A 110 -19.13 -13.35 1.75
CA SER A 110 -20.16 -14.37 1.57
C SER A 110 -19.68 -15.51 0.67
N ASP A 111 -20.49 -16.58 0.57
CA ASP A 111 -20.24 -17.66 -0.37
C ASP A 111 -20.55 -17.21 -1.80
N LEU A 112 -19.54 -16.62 -2.44
CA LEU A 112 -19.64 -16.07 -3.79
C LEU A 112 -19.29 -17.09 -4.86
N THR A 113 -20.13 -17.17 -5.89
CA THR A 113 -19.74 -17.72 -7.19
C THR A 113 -18.97 -16.67 -8.02
N VAL A 114 -18.22 -17.15 -9.01
CA VAL A 114 -17.50 -16.27 -9.96
C VAL A 114 -18.47 -15.35 -10.72
N GLU A 115 -19.67 -15.83 -11.06
CA GLU A 115 -20.68 -15.07 -11.80
C GLU A 115 -21.30 -13.96 -10.94
N GLU A 116 -21.67 -14.27 -9.69
CA GLU A 116 -22.21 -13.29 -8.75
C GLU A 116 -21.21 -12.17 -8.48
N PHE A 117 -19.94 -12.53 -8.22
CA PHE A 117 -18.88 -11.56 -7.99
C PHE A 117 -18.65 -10.67 -9.21
N ASN A 118 -18.51 -11.25 -10.41
CA ASN A 118 -18.29 -10.45 -11.62
C ASN A 118 -19.48 -9.54 -11.93
N THR A 119 -20.71 -10.02 -11.75
CA THR A 119 -21.92 -9.21 -11.93
C THR A 119 -21.92 -8.02 -10.97
N TRP A 120 -21.65 -8.27 -9.69
CA TRP A 120 -21.56 -7.22 -8.68
C TRP A 120 -20.45 -6.21 -8.99
N LEU A 121 -19.27 -6.68 -9.42
CA LEU A 121 -18.10 -5.85 -9.71
C LEU A 121 -18.37 -4.82 -10.83
N THR A 122 -19.26 -5.13 -11.79
CA THR A 122 -19.61 -4.19 -12.87
C THR A 122 -20.20 -2.87 -12.35
N THR A 123 -20.87 -2.90 -11.20
CA THR A 123 -21.54 -1.73 -10.60
C THR A 123 -20.86 -1.25 -9.32
N HIS A 124 -20.02 -2.08 -8.69
CA HIS A 124 -19.37 -1.79 -7.40
C HIS A 124 -17.83 -1.78 -7.47
N GLY A 125 -17.27 -1.48 -8.66
CA GLY A 125 -15.83 -1.51 -8.88
C GLY A 125 -15.03 -0.48 -8.06
N ALA A 126 -15.68 0.57 -7.56
CA ALA A 126 -15.06 1.59 -6.69
C ALA A 126 -15.01 1.11 -5.24
N GLU A 127 -16.10 0.52 -4.75
CA GLU A 127 -16.28 -0.06 -3.43
C GLU A 127 -15.35 -1.26 -3.24
N PHE A 128 -15.23 -2.11 -4.26
CA PHE A 128 -14.21 -3.17 -4.30
C PHE A 128 -12.81 -2.58 -4.15
N ASN A 129 -12.49 -1.55 -4.93
CA ASN A 129 -11.17 -0.91 -4.88
C ASN A 129 -10.89 -0.31 -3.50
N THR A 130 -11.84 0.37 -2.88
CA THR A 130 -11.71 0.88 -1.50
C THR A 130 -11.47 -0.27 -0.52
N SER A 131 -12.23 -1.35 -0.63
CA SER A 131 -12.16 -2.51 0.27
C SER A 131 -10.82 -3.25 0.20
N ILE A 132 -10.28 -3.51 -1.01
CA ILE A 132 -8.98 -4.17 -1.16
C ILE A 132 -7.79 -3.27 -0.76
N ASN A 133 -7.99 -1.95 -0.69
CA ASN A 133 -6.97 -1.01 -0.22
C ASN A 133 -7.03 -0.79 1.31
N ALA A 134 -8.14 -1.11 1.95
CA ALA A 134 -8.26 -1.16 3.40
C ALA A 134 -7.56 -2.43 3.92
N VAL A 135 -6.39 -2.25 4.56
CA VAL A 135 -5.47 -3.35 4.93
C VAL A 135 -6.20 -4.49 5.66
N PHE A 136 -6.96 -4.18 6.72
CA PHE A 136 -7.66 -5.20 7.51
C PHE A 136 -8.68 -5.99 6.69
N VAL A 137 -9.42 -5.30 5.81
CA VAL A 137 -10.43 -5.90 4.94
C VAL A 137 -9.77 -6.80 3.90
N ALA A 138 -8.71 -6.31 3.26
CA ALA A 138 -7.96 -7.08 2.26
C ALA A 138 -7.47 -8.42 2.84
N TYR A 139 -6.90 -8.41 4.05
CA TYR A 139 -6.52 -9.64 4.74
C TYR A 139 -7.71 -10.59 4.94
N LYS A 140 -8.87 -10.09 5.36
CA LYS A 140 -10.07 -10.92 5.53
C LYS A 140 -10.58 -11.50 4.21
N ILE A 141 -10.57 -10.71 3.14
CA ILE A 141 -10.94 -11.16 1.79
C ILE A 141 -9.99 -12.28 1.34
N PHE A 142 -8.68 -12.10 1.49
CA PHE A 142 -7.68 -13.06 1.03
C PHE A 142 -7.54 -14.33 1.90
N GLU A 143 -8.16 -14.36 3.07
CA GLU A 143 -8.32 -15.58 3.89
C GLU A 143 -9.65 -16.31 3.58
N ASN A 144 -10.57 -15.69 2.85
CA ASN A 144 -11.83 -16.30 2.45
C ASN A 144 -11.67 -17.04 1.11
N ALA A 145 -11.77 -18.37 1.14
CA ALA A 145 -11.59 -19.19 -0.05
C ALA A 145 -12.61 -18.89 -1.17
N SER A 146 -13.89 -18.69 -0.83
CA SER A 146 -14.94 -18.37 -1.80
C SER A 146 -14.65 -17.04 -2.51
N ALA A 147 -14.31 -16.01 -1.73
CA ALA A 147 -13.94 -14.68 -2.23
C ALA A 147 -12.70 -14.75 -3.12
N VAL A 148 -11.63 -15.40 -2.65
CA VAL A 148 -10.39 -15.60 -3.41
C VAL A 148 -10.67 -16.29 -4.73
N ASN A 149 -11.46 -17.37 -4.73
CA ASN A 149 -11.73 -18.15 -5.93
C ASN A 149 -12.49 -17.33 -6.99
N ALA A 150 -13.41 -16.48 -6.54
CA ALA A 150 -14.11 -15.53 -7.41
C ALA A 150 -13.18 -14.42 -7.94
N ILE A 151 -12.34 -13.85 -7.08
CA ILE A 151 -11.41 -12.76 -7.41
C ILE A 151 -10.36 -13.21 -8.42
N VAL A 152 -9.67 -14.35 -8.19
CA VAL A 152 -8.58 -14.81 -9.08
C VAL A 152 -9.08 -15.26 -10.46
N ALA A 153 -10.38 -15.51 -10.60
CA ALA A 153 -11.04 -15.79 -11.86
C ALA A 153 -11.51 -14.52 -12.61
N SER A 154 -11.39 -13.34 -11.99
CA SER A 154 -11.83 -12.06 -12.54
C SER A 154 -10.64 -11.20 -12.98
N ALA A 155 -10.55 -10.93 -14.29
CA ALA A 155 -9.49 -10.09 -14.84
C ALA A 155 -9.56 -8.64 -14.33
N ASP A 156 -10.76 -8.08 -14.16
CA ASP A 156 -10.94 -6.70 -13.66
C ASP A 156 -10.52 -6.60 -12.18
N ALA A 157 -10.92 -7.56 -11.35
CA ALA A 157 -10.51 -7.58 -9.94
C ALA A 157 -9.00 -7.73 -9.80
N MET A 158 -8.39 -8.67 -10.56
CA MET A 158 -6.95 -8.90 -10.51
C MET A 158 -6.16 -7.70 -11.06
N SER A 159 -6.66 -6.98 -12.07
CA SER A 159 -6.06 -5.73 -12.54
C SER A 159 -6.05 -4.66 -11.44
N LYS A 160 -7.17 -4.48 -10.73
CA LYS A 160 -7.25 -3.55 -9.57
C LYS A 160 -6.29 -3.94 -8.46
N ILE A 161 -6.23 -5.22 -8.08
CA ILE A 161 -5.30 -5.74 -7.07
C ILE A 161 -3.84 -5.53 -7.50
N ALA A 162 -3.50 -5.89 -8.74
CA ALA A 162 -2.14 -5.76 -9.27
C ALA A 162 -1.68 -4.29 -9.34
N SER A 163 -2.62 -3.34 -9.43
CA SER A 163 -2.33 -1.90 -9.42
C SER A 163 -2.14 -1.29 -8.01
N SER A 164 -2.46 -2.05 -6.96
CA SER A 164 -2.42 -1.64 -5.55
C SER A 164 -1.34 -2.37 -4.75
N SER A 165 -0.40 -1.62 -4.19
CA SER A 165 0.64 -2.20 -3.31
C SER A 165 0.06 -2.76 -2.01
N SER A 166 -0.98 -2.13 -1.45
CA SER A 166 -1.63 -2.61 -0.22
C SER A 166 -2.38 -3.92 -0.45
N ALA A 167 -3.17 -3.98 -1.52
CA ALA A 167 -3.90 -5.20 -1.88
C ALA A 167 -2.92 -6.34 -2.21
N MET A 168 -1.87 -6.05 -2.99
CA MET A 168 -0.86 -7.05 -3.32
C MET A 168 -0.10 -7.56 -2.09
N SER A 169 0.23 -6.68 -1.14
CA SER A 169 0.89 -7.09 0.11
C SER A 169 0.00 -8.04 0.92
N ALA A 170 -1.30 -7.78 0.99
CA ALA A 170 -2.25 -8.66 1.66
C ALA A 170 -2.42 -10.00 0.91
N LEU A 171 -2.49 -9.97 -0.43
CA LEU A 171 -2.55 -11.18 -1.27
C LEU A 171 -1.31 -12.06 -1.07
N VAL A 172 -0.11 -11.46 -1.12
CA VAL A 172 1.18 -12.15 -0.95
C VAL A 172 1.36 -12.75 0.45
N ALA A 173 0.77 -12.13 1.46
CA ALA A 173 0.82 -12.61 2.84
C ALA A 173 -0.13 -13.80 3.10
N SER A 174 -1.14 -14.03 2.24
CA SER A 174 -2.06 -15.16 2.35
C SER A 174 -1.61 -16.33 1.49
N SER A 175 -1.34 -17.47 2.11
CA SER A 175 -1.04 -18.71 1.38
C SER A 175 -2.24 -19.23 0.60
N ILE A 176 -3.47 -18.97 1.05
CA ILE A 176 -4.71 -19.34 0.35
C ILE A 176 -4.81 -18.55 -0.95
N ALA A 177 -4.68 -17.22 -0.86
CA ALA A 177 -4.74 -16.34 -2.01
C ALA A 177 -3.59 -16.59 -2.99
N MET A 178 -2.35 -16.74 -2.51
CA MET A 178 -1.22 -17.05 -3.39
C MET A 178 -1.35 -18.40 -4.07
N SER A 179 -1.84 -19.44 -3.38
CA SER A 179 -2.05 -20.75 -4.00
C SER A 179 -3.08 -20.65 -5.13
N ALA A 180 -4.22 -20.01 -4.87
CA ALA A 180 -5.27 -19.82 -5.87
C ALA A 180 -4.82 -18.93 -7.04
N ALA A 181 -4.13 -17.82 -6.75
CA ALA A 181 -3.61 -16.91 -7.77
C ALA A 181 -2.57 -17.61 -8.65
N SER A 182 -1.64 -18.37 -8.06
CA SER A 182 -0.62 -19.11 -8.82
C SER A 182 -1.20 -20.23 -9.69
N ALA A 183 -2.39 -20.74 -9.35
CA ALA A 183 -3.12 -21.72 -10.14
C ALA A 183 -4.05 -21.08 -11.20
N SER A 184 -4.19 -19.74 -11.21
CA SER A 184 -5.02 -19.03 -12.17
C SER A 184 -4.15 -18.33 -13.22
N SER A 185 -4.35 -18.67 -14.49
CA SER A 185 -3.69 -17.96 -15.60
C SER A 185 -4.15 -16.49 -15.68
N ILE A 186 -5.40 -16.19 -15.34
CA ILE A 186 -5.95 -14.83 -15.32
C ILE A 186 -5.22 -13.99 -14.28
N ALA A 187 -5.13 -14.50 -13.05
CA ALA A 187 -4.43 -13.82 -11.97
C ALA A 187 -2.95 -13.64 -12.30
N MET A 188 -2.24 -14.70 -12.69
CA MET A 188 -0.82 -14.60 -12.99
C MET A 188 -0.52 -13.66 -14.15
N SER A 189 -1.37 -13.62 -15.19
CA SER A 189 -1.19 -12.68 -16.31
C SER A 189 -1.27 -11.23 -15.82
N ALA A 190 -2.27 -10.89 -15.01
CA ALA A 190 -2.40 -9.55 -14.42
C ALA A 190 -1.21 -9.19 -13.50
N LEU A 191 -0.71 -10.16 -12.72
CA LEU A 191 0.42 -9.93 -11.81
C LEU A 191 1.74 -9.72 -12.55
N VAL A 192 2.05 -10.51 -13.59
CA VAL A 192 3.33 -10.40 -14.32
C VAL A 192 3.41 -9.19 -15.25
N GLU A 193 2.26 -8.66 -15.67
CA GLU A 193 2.19 -7.43 -16.48
C GLU A 193 2.30 -6.17 -15.61
N SER A 194 2.00 -6.26 -14.30
CA SER A 194 2.07 -5.12 -13.39
C SER A 194 3.48 -4.88 -12.86
N SER A 195 4.01 -3.70 -13.17
CA SER A 195 5.26 -3.19 -12.61
C SER A 195 5.20 -2.89 -11.11
N LYS A 196 4.00 -2.88 -10.50
CA LYS A 196 3.83 -2.74 -9.04
C LYS A 196 3.70 -4.08 -8.33
N ALA A 197 3.00 -5.04 -8.94
CA ALA A 197 2.72 -6.32 -8.29
C ALA A 197 3.96 -7.23 -8.28
N MET A 198 4.65 -7.34 -9.42
CA MET A 198 5.75 -8.27 -9.55
C MET A 198 6.92 -8.00 -8.59
N PRO A 199 7.31 -6.74 -8.29
CA PRO A 199 8.34 -6.48 -7.27
C PRO A 199 7.94 -6.94 -5.87
N ILE A 200 6.66 -6.77 -5.48
CA ILE A 200 6.14 -7.22 -4.19
C ILE A 200 6.15 -8.75 -4.13
N LEU A 201 5.70 -9.40 -5.20
CA LEU A 201 5.72 -10.85 -5.33
C LEU A 201 7.15 -11.41 -5.25
N ALA A 202 8.05 -10.86 -6.07
CA ALA A 202 9.44 -11.30 -6.16
C ALA A 202 10.23 -11.09 -4.86
N ALA A 203 9.86 -10.10 -4.03
CA ALA A 203 10.50 -9.87 -2.73
C ALA A 203 10.12 -10.93 -1.68
N SER A 204 8.96 -11.57 -1.82
CA SER A 204 8.44 -12.56 -0.86
C SER A 204 8.93 -13.98 -1.19
N LEU A 205 9.73 -14.55 -0.28
CA LEU A 205 10.26 -15.91 -0.40
C LEU A 205 9.13 -16.97 -0.43
N ASP A 206 8.13 -16.81 0.45
CA ASP A 206 7.02 -17.77 0.57
C ASP A 206 6.13 -17.73 -0.68
N ALA A 207 5.80 -16.53 -1.17
CA ALA A 207 4.99 -16.40 -2.37
C ALA A 207 5.72 -16.89 -3.62
N MET A 208 7.03 -16.61 -3.75
CA MET A 208 7.83 -17.16 -4.85
C MET A 208 7.95 -18.69 -4.77
N THR A 209 8.01 -19.27 -3.57
CA THR A 209 7.99 -20.73 -3.39
C THR A 209 6.71 -21.35 -3.96
N ILE A 210 5.55 -20.75 -3.67
CA ILE A 210 4.25 -21.19 -4.23
C ILE A 210 4.23 -21.02 -5.75
N VAL A 211 4.61 -19.84 -6.23
CA VAL A 211 4.57 -19.48 -7.66
C VAL A 211 5.50 -20.35 -8.50
N ILE A 212 6.72 -20.61 -8.04
CA ILE A 212 7.70 -21.42 -8.77
C ILE A 212 7.31 -22.90 -8.78
N ALA A 213 6.62 -23.37 -7.74
CA ALA A 213 6.07 -24.72 -7.71
C ALA A 213 4.86 -24.90 -8.64
N SER A 214 4.18 -23.80 -9.02
CA SER A 214 3.00 -23.86 -9.88
C SER A 214 3.36 -24.15 -11.35
N PRO A 215 2.76 -25.18 -11.98
CA PRO A 215 2.94 -25.46 -13.40
C PRO A 215 2.27 -24.41 -14.32
N ILE A 216 1.42 -23.54 -13.77
CA ILE A 216 0.75 -22.46 -14.52
C ILE A 216 1.54 -21.16 -14.40
N ALA A 217 1.97 -20.78 -13.19
CA ALA A 217 2.57 -19.48 -12.95
C ALA A 217 4.00 -19.36 -13.50
N MET A 218 4.84 -20.39 -13.30
CA MET A 218 6.23 -20.34 -13.76
C MET A 218 6.38 -20.12 -15.28
N PRO A 219 5.67 -20.85 -16.18
CA PRO A 219 5.77 -20.57 -17.61
C PRO A 219 5.29 -19.17 -17.99
N ILE A 220 4.29 -18.61 -17.30
CA ILE A 220 3.82 -17.23 -17.50
C ILE A 220 4.93 -16.22 -17.14
N ILE A 221 5.63 -16.43 -16.02
CA ILE A 221 6.76 -15.57 -15.61
C ILE A 221 7.92 -15.67 -16.61
N VAL A 222 8.32 -16.88 -17.00
CA VAL A 222 9.43 -17.12 -17.95
C VAL A 222 9.15 -16.50 -19.31
N SER A 223 7.88 -16.43 -19.71
CA SER A 223 7.48 -15.84 -20.99
C SER A 223 7.27 -14.32 -20.92
N SER A 224 7.29 -13.73 -19.71
CA SER A 224 7.02 -12.30 -19.50
C SER A 224 8.31 -11.47 -19.55
N PRO A 225 8.45 -10.56 -20.54
CA PRO A 225 9.59 -9.64 -20.60
C PRO A 225 9.57 -8.59 -19.48
N THR A 226 8.43 -8.37 -18.82
CA THR A 226 8.29 -7.45 -17.69
C THR A 226 8.68 -8.13 -16.38
N ALA A 227 8.25 -9.37 -16.15
CA ALA A 227 8.44 -10.04 -14.87
C ALA A 227 9.85 -10.62 -14.71
N MET A 228 10.41 -11.22 -15.76
CA MET A 228 11.68 -11.93 -15.63
C MET A 228 12.86 -11.03 -15.22
N PRO A 229 13.00 -9.77 -15.72
CA PRO A 229 14.01 -8.85 -15.20
C PRO A 229 13.85 -8.54 -13.70
N ILE A 230 12.62 -8.40 -13.22
CA ILE A 230 12.31 -8.15 -11.80
C ILE A 230 12.67 -9.38 -10.95
N VAL A 231 12.33 -10.57 -11.43
CA VAL A 231 12.69 -11.85 -10.80
C VAL A 231 14.20 -12.01 -10.74
N ALA A 232 14.90 -11.78 -11.86
CA ALA A 232 16.35 -11.88 -11.93
C ALA A 232 17.06 -10.90 -11.00
N ALA A 233 16.46 -9.74 -10.71
CA ALA A 233 16.99 -8.75 -9.77
C ALA A 233 16.66 -9.06 -8.29
N SER A 234 15.79 -10.03 -8.00
CA SER A 234 15.40 -10.38 -6.64
C SER A 234 16.17 -11.58 -6.09
N THR A 235 16.83 -11.38 -4.95
CA THR A 235 17.49 -12.46 -4.19
C THR A 235 16.49 -13.52 -3.74
N SER A 236 15.34 -13.12 -3.18
CA SER A 236 14.31 -14.06 -2.71
C SER A 236 13.75 -14.92 -3.85
N ALA A 237 13.52 -14.34 -5.02
CA ALA A 237 13.00 -15.07 -6.17
C ALA A 237 14.07 -16.01 -6.75
N MET A 238 15.29 -15.51 -6.96
CA MET A 238 16.36 -16.30 -7.56
C MET A 238 16.88 -17.41 -6.65
N SER A 239 16.84 -17.27 -5.32
CA SER A 239 17.22 -18.35 -4.40
C SER A 239 16.28 -19.56 -4.54
N VAL A 240 14.97 -19.32 -4.68
CA VAL A 240 13.95 -20.37 -4.89
C VAL A 240 14.10 -20.99 -6.28
N ILE A 241 14.28 -20.17 -7.31
CA ILE A 241 14.50 -20.65 -8.69
C ILE A 241 15.74 -21.54 -8.75
N ALA A 242 16.86 -21.07 -8.22
CA ALA A 242 18.13 -21.80 -8.26
C ALA A 242 18.06 -23.13 -7.49
N SER A 243 17.13 -23.26 -6.56
CA SER A 243 16.87 -24.49 -5.80
C SER A 243 15.83 -25.41 -6.46
N SER A 244 15.16 -24.97 -7.53
CA SER A 244 14.11 -25.72 -8.22
C SER A 244 14.58 -26.29 -9.56
N LEU A 245 14.58 -27.61 -9.67
CA LEU A 245 14.94 -28.30 -10.91
C LEU A 245 13.99 -27.98 -12.06
N VAL A 246 12.69 -27.85 -11.77
CA VAL A 246 11.66 -27.53 -12.78
C VAL A 246 11.86 -26.11 -13.29
N ALA A 247 12.04 -25.14 -12.38
CA ALA A 247 12.25 -23.74 -12.73
C ALA A 247 13.52 -23.56 -13.57
N MET A 248 14.64 -24.13 -13.11
CA MET A 248 15.90 -24.08 -13.86
C MET A 248 15.78 -24.75 -15.22
N SER A 249 15.01 -25.84 -15.35
CA SER A 249 14.79 -26.49 -16.65
C SER A 249 14.02 -25.58 -17.62
N MET A 250 13.07 -24.79 -17.14
CA MET A 250 12.34 -23.82 -17.98
C MET A 250 13.22 -22.65 -18.38
N ILE A 251 14.02 -22.12 -17.44
CA ILE A 251 14.92 -20.99 -17.67
C ILE A 251 15.97 -21.35 -18.72
N VAL A 252 16.64 -22.48 -18.59
CA VAL A 252 17.72 -22.87 -19.50
C VAL A 252 17.24 -23.23 -20.91
N ALA A 253 15.93 -23.48 -21.07
CA ALA A 253 15.32 -23.70 -22.37
C ALA A 253 15.05 -22.39 -23.14
N SER A 254 15.13 -21.23 -22.50
CA SER A 254 14.85 -19.92 -23.09
C SER A 254 16.12 -19.07 -23.20
N PRO A 255 16.68 -18.86 -24.42
CA PRO A 255 17.85 -17.99 -24.62
C PRO A 255 17.63 -16.55 -24.16
N ILE A 256 16.42 -16.02 -24.35
CA ILE A 256 16.04 -14.66 -23.91
C ILE A 256 16.15 -14.53 -22.39
N VAL A 257 15.61 -15.51 -21.65
CA VAL A 257 15.67 -15.50 -20.18
C VAL A 257 17.10 -15.74 -19.70
N MET A 258 17.85 -16.61 -20.37
CA MET A 258 19.27 -16.81 -20.09
C MET A 258 20.08 -15.52 -20.26
N SER A 259 19.79 -14.72 -21.30
CA SER A 259 20.37 -13.39 -21.48
C SER A 259 20.01 -12.43 -20.34
N MET A 260 18.76 -12.42 -19.88
CA MET A 260 18.33 -11.61 -18.73
C MET A 260 19.01 -12.03 -17.42
N ILE A 261 19.09 -13.33 -17.15
CA ILE A 261 19.80 -13.90 -15.99
C ILE A 261 21.28 -13.54 -16.04
N ALA A 262 21.89 -13.71 -17.21
CA ALA A 262 23.29 -13.39 -17.43
C ALA A 262 23.60 -11.89 -17.31
N ALA A 263 22.59 -11.01 -17.43
CA ALA A 263 22.72 -9.57 -17.19
C ALA A 263 22.52 -9.18 -15.71
N SER A 264 21.98 -10.06 -14.86
CA SER A 264 21.74 -9.76 -13.44
C SER A 264 22.85 -10.31 -12.53
N THR A 265 23.50 -9.43 -11.78
CA THR A 265 24.49 -9.84 -10.76
C THR A 265 23.86 -10.63 -9.61
N VAL A 266 22.62 -10.31 -9.25
CA VAL A 266 21.86 -11.01 -8.20
C VAL A 266 21.55 -12.44 -8.63
N ALA A 267 21.01 -12.63 -9.84
CA ALA A 267 20.71 -13.96 -10.37
C ALA A 267 21.96 -14.84 -10.47
N ILE A 268 23.06 -14.28 -10.97
CA ILE A 268 24.34 -14.99 -11.05
C ILE A 268 24.84 -15.36 -9.65
N SER A 269 24.73 -14.47 -8.66
CA SER A 269 25.10 -14.78 -7.27
C SER A 269 24.32 -15.98 -6.72
N GLU A 270 22.99 -15.98 -6.85
CA GLU A 270 22.15 -17.07 -6.36
C GLU A 270 22.39 -18.40 -7.08
N ILE A 271 22.62 -18.35 -8.41
CA ILE A 271 23.02 -19.54 -9.18
C ILE A 271 24.35 -20.10 -8.67
N ASN A 272 25.34 -19.26 -8.35
CA ASN A 272 26.63 -19.73 -7.84
C ASN A 272 26.52 -20.41 -6.48
N ASN A 273 25.60 -19.91 -5.64
CA ASN A 273 25.29 -20.48 -4.33
C ASN A 273 24.52 -21.81 -4.43
N SER A 274 23.88 -22.10 -5.56
CA SER A 274 23.16 -23.36 -5.79
C SER A 274 23.97 -24.38 -6.59
N GLN A 275 24.30 -25.50 -5.97
CA GLN A 275 24.90 -26.64 -6.68
C GLN A 275 23.97 -27.19 -7.77
N LEU A 276 22.66 -27.25 -7.49
CA LEU A 276 21.65 -27.73 -8.42
C LEU A 276 21.60 -26.87 -9.69
N ALA A 277 21.57 -25.55 -9.54
CA ALA A 277 21.56 -24.63 -10.68
C ALA A 277 22.84 -24.76 -11.51
N LYS A 278 24.01 -24.81 -10.86
CA LYS A 278 25.29 -25.02 -11.54
C LYS A 278 25.34 -26.32 -12.32
N ASP A 279 24.83 -27.42 -11.75
CA ASP A 279 24.82 -28.71 -12.44
C ASP A 279 23.84 -28.71 -13.62
N LYS A 280 22.69 -28.05 -13.50
CA LYS A 280 21.74 -27.91 -14.60
C LYS A 280 22.33 -27.09 -15.76
N LEU A 281 23.00 -25.98 -15.48
CA LEU A 281 23.70 -25.19 -16.48
C LEU A 281 24.83 -26.00 -17.14
N TYR A 282 25.58 -26.76 -16.36
CA TYR A 282 26.69 -27.56 -16.88
C TYR A 282 26.22 -28.70 -17.80
N GLN A 283 25.03 -29.26 -17.56
CA GLN A 283 24.43 -30.26 -18.44
C GLN A 283 24.16 -29.71 -19.85
N ILE A 284 23.60 -28.50 -19.96
CA ILE A 284 23.26 -27.90 -21.25
C ILE A 284 24.42 -27.12 -21.90
N ALA A 285 25.48 -26.84 -21.13
CA ALA A 285 26.61 -26.09 -21.62
C ALA A 285 27.36 -26.82 -22.77
N THR A 286 27.80 -26.03 -23.73
CA THR A 286 28.79 -26.45 -24.72
C THR A 286 30.12 -26.67 -23.99
N LYS A 287 30.76 -27.80 -24.26
CA LYS A 287 32.01 -28.21 -23.61
C LYS A 287 33.14 -28.19 -24.64
N TRP A 288 34.21 -27.47 -24.30
CA TRP A 288 35.45 -27.46 -25.05
C TRP A 288 36.56 -28.03 -24.19
N THR A 289 37.32 -28.99 -24.72
CA THR A 289 38.42 -29.62 -23.99
C THR A 289 39.72 -29.39 -24.73
N LYS A 290 40.72 -28.87 -24.01
CA LYS A 290 42.11 -28.88 -24.47
C LYS A 290 42.84 -30.01 -23.80
N SER A 291 43.39 -30.90 -24.60
CA SER A 291 44.42 -31.86 -24.18
C SER A 291 45.78 -31.29 -24.59
N GLY A 292 46.65 -31.03 -23.62
CA GLY A 292 47.95 -30.39 -23.90
C GLY A 292 48.98 -30.65 -22.81
N SER A 293 50.25 -30.50 -23.21
CA SER A 293 51.42 -30.43 -22.32
C SER A 293 52.36 -29.32 -22.81
N ALA A 294 51.78 -28.30 -23.45
CA ALA A 294 52.49 -27.19 -24.06
C ALA A 294 51.63 -25.93 -23.97
N TRP A 295 52.27 -24.83 -23.59
CA TRP A 295 51.62 -23.54 -23.48
C TRP A 295 51.21 -23.00 -24.86
N GLN A 296 49.91 -22.94 -25.10
CA GLN A 296 49.34 -22.46 -26.35
C GLN A 296 48.14 -21.55 -26.09
N THR A 297 48.02 -20.49 -26.89
CA THR A 297 46.80 -19.68 -26.93
C THR A 297 45.76 -20.42 -27.78
N ASN A 298 44.62 -20.74 -27.17
CA ASN A 298 43.52 -21.44 -27.85
C ASN A 298 42.29 -20.55 -27.86
N THR A 299 41.70 -20.29 -29.01
CA THR A 299 40.40 -19.62 -29.09
C THR A 299 39.29 -20.63 -28.81
N VAL A 300 38.53 -20.45 -27.74
CA VAL A 300 37.39 -21.30 -27.38
C VAL A 300 36.17 -20.91 -28.21
N PHE A 301 35.92 -19.60 -28.37
CA PHE A 301 34.98 -19.05 -29.35
C PHE A 301 35.31 -17.58 -29.62
N SER A 302 34.77 -17.05 -30.71
CA SER A 302 35.00 -15.69 -31.18
C SER A 302 33.68 -14.94 -31.41
N ALA A 303 33.53 -13.80 -30.72
CA ALA A 303 32.60 -12.72 -31.05
C ALA A 303 31.11 -12.90 -30.71
N ASP A 304 30.76 -13.59 -29.62
CA ASP A 304 29.38 -13.73 -29.14
C ASP A 304 29.25 -13.44 -27.63
N ASP A 305 28.07 -13.01 -27.19
CA ASP A 305 27.74 -12.99 -25.75
C ASP A 305 27.64 -14.43 -25.22
N PHE A 306 28.22 -14.66 -24.05
CA PHE A 306 28.26 -15.98 -23.44
C PHE A 306 28.27 -15.88 -21.92
N MET A 307 27.79 -16.96 -21.29
CA MET A 307 27.93 -17.20 -19.87
C MET A 307 28.89 -18.35 -19.64
N LEU A 308 29.96 -18.11 -18.88
CA LEU A 308 30.86 -19.17 -18.47
C LEU A 308 30.21 -19.97 -17.33
N VAL A 309 30.14 -21.29 -17.48
CA VAL A 309 29.44 -22.17 -16.53
C VAL A 309 30.41 -22.88 -15.60
N ARG A 310 31.53 -23.39 -16.14
CA ARG A 310 32.53 -24.13 -15.35
C ARG A 310 33.85 -24.21 -16.09
N ILE A 311 34.94 -24.21 -15.32
CA ILE A 311 36.27 -24.63 -15.77
C ILE A 311 36.69 -25.80 -14.89
N ILE A 312 37.12 -26.91 -15.50
CA ILE A 312 37.59 -28.10 -14.80
C ILE A 312 38.95 -28.50 -15.34
N GLN A 313 39.96 -28.61 -14.49
CA GLN A 313 41.20 -29.29 -14.83
C GLN A 313 40.97 -30.80 -14.80
N LYS A 314 41.18 -31.48 -15.94
CA LYS A 314 40.98 -32.93 -16.06
C LYS A 314 42.24 -33.73 -15.75
N ASP A 315 43.41 -33.12 -15.96
CA ASP A 315 44.72 -33.73 -15.70
C ASP A 315 45.73 -32.67 -15.26
N ASN A 316 46.65 -33.03 -14.35
CA ASN A 316 47.71 -32.15 -13.86
C ASN A 316 49.10 -32.83 -13.95
N PRO A 317 49.56 -33.17 -15.16
CA PRO A 317 50.85 -33.85 -15.32
C PRO A 317 52.03 -32.96 -14.90
N ALA A 318 51.85 -31.63 -14.93
CA ALA A 318 52.88 -30.68 -14.52
C ALA A 318 53.14 -30.69 -13.01
N GLY A 319 52.13 -31.01 -12.19
CA GLY A 319 52.19 -30.95 -10.72
C GLY A 319 52.16 -29.52 -10.14
N TRP A 320 52.11 -28.50 -11.00
CA TRP A 320 52.07 -27.07 -10.65
C TRP A 320 50.72 -26.52 -11.16
N GLY A 321 50.01 -25.74 -10.35
CA GLY A 321 48.69 -25.18 -10.68
C GLY A 321 47.67 -25.33 -9.54
N VAL A 322 46.82 -24.32 -9.32
CA VAL A 322 45.73 -24.40 -8.34
C VAL A 322 44.64 -25.35 -8.88
N ARG A 323 44.29 -26.40 -8.13
CA ARG A 323 43.10 -27.22 -8.43
C ARG A 323 41.90 -26.27 -8.56
N ALA A 324 41.43 -26.03 -9.77
CA ALA A 324 40.22 -25.24 -9.99
C ALA A 324 39.07 -25.93 -9.24
N ALA A 325 38.60 -25.32 -8.15
CA ALA A 325 37.42 -25.80 -7.46
C ALA A 325 36.25 -25.71 -8.45
N SER A 326 35.64 -26.86 -8.75
CA SER A 326 34.52 -26.97 -9.67
C SER A 326 33.38 -26.03 -9.27
N GLY A 327 32.93 -25.16 -10.18
CA GLY A 327 31.68 -24.41 -10.00
C GLY A 327 31.77 -22.89 -10.05
N GLN A 328 32.79 -22.32 -10.70
CA GLN A 328 32.86 -20.87 -10.95
C GLN A 328 32.03 -20.52 -12.19
N THR A 329 31.00 -19.68 -12.04
CA THR A 329 30.41 -18.96 -13.18
C THR A 329 31.01 -17.57 -13.25
N ILE A 330 31.29 -17.11 -14.46
CA ILE A 330 31.92 -15.80 -14.73
C ILE A 330 31.01 -15.04 -15.69
N LYS A 331 30.65 -13.82 -15.30
CA LYS A 331 29.84 -12.91 -16.10
C LYS A 331 30.75 -12.05 -17.00
N ALA A 332 30.38 -11.95 -18.27
CA ALA A 332 30.91 -10.96 -19.21
C ALA A 332 30.03 -9.71 -19.14
N GLU A 333 30.50 -8.59 -18.62
CA GLU A 333 29.77 -7.30 -18.67
C GLU A 333 30.58 -6.25 -19.41
N GLY A 334 30.40 -6.15 -20.73
CA GLY A 334 31.13 -5.16 -21.52
C GLY A 334 32.65 -5.34 -21.38
N GLU A 335 33.33 -4.36 -20.76
CA GLU A 335 34.78 -4.37 -20.53
C GLU A 335 35.22 -4.97 -19.17
N THR A 336 34.28 -5.37 -18.32
CA THR A 336 34.54 -5.86 -16.94
C THR A 336 34.03 -7.28 -16.71
N TRP A 337 34.81 -8.06 -15.96
CA TRP A 337 34.52 -9.46 -15.62
C TRP A 337 34.37 -9.62 -14.12
N THR A 338 33.27 -10.22 -13.68
CA THR A 338 32.97 -10.44 -12.25
C THR A 338 32.91 -11.94 -11.99
N THR A 339 33.71 -12.40 -11.01
CA THR A 339 33.65 -13.76 -10.45
C THR A 339 33.23 -13.66 -8.99
N THR A 340 32.37 -14.55 -8.51
CA THR A 340 31.71 -14.40 -7.20
C THR A 340 32.18 -15.39 -6.14
N ASN A 341 33.22 -16.21 -6.37
CA ASN A 341 33.83 -16.98 -5.29
C ASN A 341 35.22 -17.51 -5.64
N ALA A 342 36.24 -16.67 -5.49
CA ALA A 342 37.62 -17.12 -5.52
C ALA A 342 38.36 -16.58 -4.30
N GLY A 343 38.96 -17.47 -3.53
CA GLY A 343 40.12 -17.17 -2.69
C GLY A 343 41.37 -16.74 -3.48
N SER A 344 41.19 -16.20 -4.70
CA SER A 344 42.19 -15.43 -5.44
C SER A 344 41.51 -14.80 -6.65
N THR A 345 41.06 -13.56 -6.53
CA THR A 345 40.66 -12.70 -7.65
C THR A 345 41.86 -12.16 -8.44
N ASN A 346 43.10 -12.53 -8.08
CA ASN A 346 44.31 -12.01 -8.71
C ASN A 346 44.65 -12.66 -10.07
N ASN A 347 43.92 -13.70 -10.50
CA ASN A 347 44.31 -14.53 -11.66
C ASN A 347 43.40 -14.44 -12.91
N ILE A 348 42.40 -13.56 -12.94
CA ILE A 348 41.73 -13.18 -14.20
C ILE A 348 42.10 -11.74 -14.49
N LEU A 349 43.35 -11.56 -14.93
CA LEU A 349 43.89 -10.26 -15.27
C LEU A 349 43.11 -9.70 -16.47
N ASN A 350 42.55 -8.50 -16.29
CA ASN A 350 42.15 -7.64 -17.40
C ASN A 350 43.42 -7.27 -18.16
N GLU A 351 43.62 -7.81 -19.36
CA GLU A 351 44.83 -7.52 -20.14
C GLU A 351 44.83 -6.03 -20.56
N ASN A 352 45.57 -5.23 -19.81
CA ASN A 352 45.98 -3.87 -20.18
C ASN A 352 47.48 -3.62 -19.89
N SER A 353 48.31 -4.64 -19.62
CA SER A 353 49.73 -4.43 -19.32
C SER A 353 50.67 -5.32 -20.13
N SER A 354 51.78 -4.71 -20.55
CA SER A 354 52.72 -5.19 -21.57
C SER A 354 53.83 -6.10 -21.04
N PHE A 355 53.59 -6.95 -20.03
CA PHE A 355 54.62 -7.83 -19.46
C PHE A 355 54.20 -9.31 -19.32
N PRO A 356 55.10 -10.29 -19.60
CA PRO A 356 54.73 -11.66 -19.94
C PRO A 356 54.84 -12.71 -18.80
N PHE A 357 55.04 -12.33 -17.54
CA PHE A 357 55.17 -13.31 -16.46
C PHE A 357 53.81 -13.54 -15.78
N ILE A 358 53.10 -14.56 -16.27
CA ILE A 358 51.80 -14.98 -15.74
C ILE A 358 51.98 -16.35 -15.10
N ALA A 359 51.94 -16.36 -13.77
CA ALA A 359 51.76 -17.57 -12.99
C ALA A 359 50.29 -18.03 -13.10
N ASP A 360 50.09 -19.34 -13.08
CA ASP A 360 48.81 -20.06 -13.03
C ASP A 360 48.00 -20.18 -14.32
N ASP A 361 47.28 -21.31 -14.39
CA ASP A 361 46.45 -21.83 -15.49
C ASP A 361 45.28 -20.90 -15.90
N ALA A 362 45.61 -19.71 -16.39
CA ALA A 362 44.66 -18.65 -16.63
C ALA A 362 43.86 -18.88 -17.92
N VAL A 363 42.62 -19.31 -17.77
CA VAL A 363 41.57 -19.03 -18.76
C VAL A 363 41.48 -17.51 -18.90
N ARG A 364 41.88 -16.97 -20.07
CA ARG A 364 41.86 -15.53 -20.31
C ARG A 364 40.63 -15.15 -21.11
N VAL A 365 40.02 -14.05 -20.72
CA VAL A 365 38.82 -13.57 -21.40
C VAL A 365 39.10 -12.20 -21.96
N PHE A 366 38.90 -12.04 -23.26
CA PHE A 366 39.34 -10.86 -23.99
C PHE A 366 38.19 -9.87 -24.14
N LYS A 367 38.52 -8.57 -24.18
CA LYS A 367 37.60 -7.43 -24.28
C LYS A 367 36.63 -7.50 -25.46
N ASN A 368 36.91 -8.30 -26.48
CA ASN A 368 36.08 -8.48 -27.67
C ASN A 368 35.07 -9.63 -27.57
N LYS A 369 34.62 -9.99 -26.36
CA LYS A 369 33.72 -11.14 -26.12
C LYS A 369 34.26 -12.45 -26.73
N SER A 370 35.58 -12.63 -26.70
CA SER A 370 36.22 -13.88 -27.08
C SER A 370 36.88 -14.51 -25.87
N LEU A 371 36.68 -15.82 -25.72
CA LEU A 371 37.36 -16.60 -24.70
C LEU A 371 38.58 -17.24 -25.36
N LYS A 372 39.79 -16.87 -24.90
CA LYS A 372 41.00 -17.58 -25.34
C LYS A 372 41.80 -18.03 -24.14
N THR A 373 42.23 -19.26 -24.14
CA THR A 373 42.89 -19.84 -22.98
C THR A 373 44.35 -20.06 -23.28
N TYR A 374 45.19 -19.77 -22.29
CA TYR A 374 46.60 -20.11 -22.34
C TYR A 374 46.83 -21.18 -21.28
N LEU A 375 46.83 -22.45 -21.70
CA LEU A 375 46.76 -23.58 -20.78
C LEU A 375 47.88 -24.57 -21.12
N TYR A 376 48.56 -25.04 -20.08
CA TYR A 376 49.51 -26.16 -20.17
C TYR A 376 48.80 -27.48 -19.94
N ASN A 377 48.07 -27.58 -18.83
CA ASN A 377 47.36 -28.77 -18.39
C ASN A 377 46.08 -29.01 -19.20
N THR A 378 45.48 -30.19 -19.03
CA THR A 378 44.21 -30.52 -19.70
C THR A 378 43.04 -29.86 -18.97
N TYR A 379 42.27 -29.05 -19.67
CA TYR A 379 41.07 -28.40 -19.14
C TYR A 379 39.84 -28.69 -19.98
N GLU A 380 38.70 -28.75 -19.31
CA GLU A 380 37.38 -28.65 -19.90
C GLU A 380 36.76 -27.31 -19.49
N ILE A 381 36.23 -26.61 -20.48
CA ILE A 381 35.57 -25.31 -20.34
C ILE A 381 34.14 -25.49 -20.79
N ALA A 382 33.20 -25.22 -19.90
CA ALA A 382 31.78 -25.27 -20.15
C ALA A 382 31.21 -23.85 -20.24
N TYR A 383 30.51 -23.54 -21.33
CA TYR A 383 29.91 -22.24 -21.57
C TYR A 383 28.54 -22.36 -22.25
N ILE A 384 27.72 -21.33 -22.11
CA ILE A 384 26.43 -21.19 -22.80
C ILE A 384 26.51 -19.92 -23.64
N LYS A 385 26.16 -20.01 -24.92
CA LYS A 385 25.99 -18.86 -25.80
C LYS A 385 24.65 -18.19 -25.50
N LEU A 386 24.63 -16.87 -25.39
CA LEU A 386 23.47 -16.08 -24.96
C LEU A 386 22.71 -15.47 -26.14
#